data_AF-A0A2P4Y066-F1
#
_entry.id   AF-A0A2P4Y066-F1
#
_cell.length_a   1.000
_cell.length_b   1.000
_cell.length_c   1.000
_cell.angle_alpha   90.00
_cell.angle_beta   90.00
_cell.angle_gamma   90.00
#
_symmetry.space_group_name_H-M   'P 1'
#
loop_
_entity.id
_entity.type
_entity.pdbx_description
1 polymer ?
#
loop_
_entity_poly.entity_id
_entity_poly.type
_entity_poly.pdbx_seq_one_letter_code
_entity_poly.pdbx_strand_id
1 'polypeptide(L)'
;MLCPHAKGLSAHWRKSQHGAVPIGTFGRWLSRNRFDHVMQNLHFNSSKSPQARVDRGWKVQSVVATLQKTFARGYKIGHVIAFDEAIIPTRSSQNPTRQYLPQKPHKWGTKFFAACCGDTAYCMRIEMYVGAKSHLAVPPAADNSCGAAAVVRNLDLLLPRSSCSPFRIVVTDRYYTSVVLALELLHRRLYLTGTIQSRRAGFAEDVITKKKVYSTKPSEPVRGTIKLAENKKFPQIIAAMWMDNHPVHMISTGGSRSLGPVYYIG
;
A
#
# COMPACT_ATOMS: atom_id res chain seq x y z
N MET A 1 -15.74 17.55 -1.08
CA MET A 1 -14.91 17.75 0.14
C MET A 1 -15.69 17.21 1.35
N LEU A 2 -15.57 15.91 1.63
CA LEU A 2 -16.12 15.25 2.82
C LEU A 2 -15.14 15.46 3.97
N CYS A 3 -15.10 16.67 4.55
CA CYS A 3 -14.28 16.97 5.71
C CYS A 3 -15.20 17.22 6.92
N PRO A 4 -15.61 16.18 7.68
CA PRO A 4 -16.52 16.32 8.82
C PRO A 4 -15.90 17.09 9.99
N HIS A 5 -14.59 17.35 9.93
CA HIS A 5 -13.80 17.78 11.07
C HIS A 5 -13.99 19.25 11.48
N ALA A 6 -14.58 20.11 10.64
CA ALA A 6 -14.69 21.53 10.99
C ALA A 6 -15.73 21.81 12.10
N LYS A 7 -16.77 20.97 12.23
CA LYS A 7 -17.92 21.24 13.13
C LYS A 7 -18.19 20.15 14.18
N GLY A 8 -17.37 19.10 14.21
CA GLY A 8 -17.51 17.97 15.15
C GLY A 8 -18.75 17.09 14.88
N LEU A 9 -18.75 15.86 15.39
CA LEU A 9 -19.86 14.91 15.16
C LEU A 9 -21.20 15.39 15.75
N SER A 10 -21.16 16.18 16.82
CA SER A 10 -22.36 16.75 17.45
C SER A 10 -23.18 17.64 16.51
N ALA A 11 -22.57 18.16 15.43
CA ALA A 11 -23.27 18.94 14.42
C ALA A 11 -24.38 18.16 13.71
N HIS A 12 -24.30 16.82 13.66
CA HIS A 12 -25.33 15.97 13.05
C HIS A 12 -26.66 15.93 13.85
N TRP A 13 -26.67 16.43 15.08
CA TRP A 13 -27.88 16.57 15.93
C TRP A 13 -28.41 18.01 16.01
N ARG A 14 -27.92 18.92 15.17
CA ARG A 14 -28.41 20.30 15.15
C ARG A 14 -29.89 20.32 14.72
N LYS A 15 -30.66 21.15 15.43
CA LYS A 15 -32.06 21.43 15.15
C LYS A 15 -32.25 22.60 14.16
N SER A 16 -31.18 23.34 13.85
CA SER A 16 -31.16 24.41 12.87
C SER A 16 -30.51 23.96 11.57
N GLN A 17 -31.06 24.40 10.44
CA GLN A 17 -30.49 24.15 9.11
C GLN A 17 -29.21 24.97 8.95
N HIS A 18 -28.19 24.38 8.32
CA HIS A 18 -26.95 25.09 8.03
C HIS A 18 -26.41 24.69 6.65
N GLY A 19 -26.62 25.57 5.68
CA GLY A 19 -26.37 25.27 4.27
C GLY A 19 -27.26 24.12 3.77
N ALA A 20 -26.64 23.18 3.05
CA ALA A 20 -27.33 22.01 2.48
C ALA A 20 -27.52 20.83 3.46
N VAL A 21 -27.12 20.94 4.73
CA VAL A 21 -27.27 19.85 5.71
C VAL A 21 -28.68 19.88 6.33
N PRO A 22 -29.51 18.84 6.14
CA PRO A 22 -30.87 18.80 6.66
C PRO A 22 -30.92 18.69 8.19
N ILE A 23 -31.95 19.30 8.78
CA ILE A 23 -32.20 19.29 10.23
C ILE A 23 -32.41 17.86 10.75
N GLY A 24 -31.78 17.55 11.89
CA GLY A 24 -32.10 16.35 12.67
C GLY A 24 -31.87 15.02 11.95
N THR A 25 -30.94 14.96 10.99
CA THR A 25 -30.69 13.76 10.17
C THR A 25 -30.38 12.54 11.04
N PHE A 26 -29.54 12.68 12.05
CA PHE A 26 -29.20 11.59 12.98
C PHE A 26 -30.19 11.48 14.13
N GLY A 27 -30.72 12.62 14.59
CA GLY A 27 -31.66 12.69 15.71
C GLY A 27 -32.98 11.94 15.48
N ARG A 28 -33.34 11.65 14.22
CA ARG A 28 -34.49 10.80 13.86
C ARG A 28 -34.29 9.32 14.22
N TRP A 29 -33.04 8.86 14.28
CA TRP A 29 -32.70 7.45 14.47
C TRP A 29 -32.07 7.15 15.83
N LEU A 30 -31.21 8.06 16.31
CA LEU A 30 -30.49 7.89 17.56
C LEU A 30 -30.30 9.24 18.25
N SER A 31 -30.60 9.34 19.55
CA SER A 31 -30.32 10.57 20.30
C SER A 31 -28.81 10.79 20.46
N ARG A 32 -28.37 12.06 20.57
CA ARG A 32 -26.95 12.40 20.72
C ARG A 32 -26.33 11.69 21.92
N ASN A 33 -27.01 11.77 23.07
CA ASN A 33 -26.53 11.17 24.31
C ASN A 33 -26.42 9.64 24.21
N ARG A 34 -27.36 8.99 23.50
CA ARG A 34 -27.27 7.54 23.27
C ARG A 34 -26.10 7.19 22.35
N PHE A 35 -25.88 7.96 21.28
CA PHE A 35 -24.72 7.77 20.41
C PHE A 35 -23.41 7.94 21.17
N ASP A 36 -23.25 9.02 21.94
CA ASP A 36 -22.06 9.28 22.74
C ASP A 36 -21.81 8.14 23.74
N HIS A 37 -22.88 7.67 24.41
CA HIS A 37 -22.78 6.54 25.34
C HIS A 37 -22.35 5.23 24.65
N VAL A 38 -22.90 4.92 23.47
CA VAL A 38 -22.49 3.73 22.69
C VAL A 38 -21.04 3.86 22.23
N MET A 39 -20.65 5.01 21.67
CA MET A 39 -19.30 5.24 21.15
C MET A 39 -18.22 5.19 22.24
N GLN A 40 -18.54 5.63 23.46
CA GLN A 40 -17.63 5.56 24.62
C GLN A 40 -17.40 4.12 25.11
N ASN A 41 -18.36 3.21 24.89
CA ASN A 41 -18.35 1.85 25.43
C ASN A 41 -18.23 0.76 24.36
N LEU A 42 -17.95 1.13 23.10
CA LEU A 42 -17.82 0.18 22.01
C LEU A 42 -16.49 -0.60 22.12
N HIS A 43 -16.59 -1.89 22.36
CA HIS A 43 -15.45 -2.80 22.48
C HIS A 43 -15.64 -4.04 21.62
N PHE A 44 -14.60 -4.43 20.88
CA PHE A 44 -14.65 -5.64 20.03
C PHE A 44 -13.94 -6.84 20.64
N ASN A 45 -12.88 -6.61 21.42
CA ASN A 45 -12.11 -7.64 22.11
C ASN A 45 -11.96 -7.30 23.60
N SER A 46 -11.92 -8.33 24.46
CA SER A 46 -11.72 -8.17 25.90
C SER A 46 -10.29 -7.73 26.23
N SER A 47 -10.16 -6.67 27.02
CA SER A 47 -8.87 -6.18 27.56
C SER A 47 -8.27 -7.12 28.62
N LYS A 48 -9.06 -8.08 29.14
CA LYS A 48 -8.59 -9.07 30.13
C LYS A 48 -7.84 -10.25 29.50
N SER A 49 -7.90 -10.38 28.16
CA SER A 49 -7.16 -11.44 27.46
C SER A 49 -5.65 -11.25 27.62
N PRO A 50 -4.86 -12.31 27.86
CA PRO A 50 -3.40 -12.24 27.84
C PRO A 50 -2.85 -11.64 26.54
N GLN A 51 -3.55 -11.85 25.41
CA GLN A 51 -3.16 -11.31 24.11
C GLN A 51 -3.20 -9.79 24.05
N ALA A 52 -4.00 -9.12 24.91
CA ALA A 52 -4.04 -7.66 24.99
C ALA A 52 -2.70 -7.04 25.45
N ARG A 53 -1.84 -7.82 26.12
CA ARG A 53 -0.51 -7.38 26.55
C ARG A 53 0.56 -7.56 25.48
N VAL A 54 0.32 -8.43 24.49
CA VAL A 54 1.28 -8.82 23.46
C VAL A 54 0.97 -8.13 22.13
N ASP A 55 -0.28 -8.20 21.68
CA ASP A 55 -0.73 -7.63 20.42
C ASP A 55 -1.25 -6.20 20.62
N ARG A 56 -0.48 -5.22 20.12
CA ARG A 56 -0.85 -3.80 20.17
C ARG A 56 -2.11 -3.48 19.36
N GLY A 57 -2.48 -4.37 18.43
CA GLY A 57 -3.69 -4.35 17.62
C GLY A 57 -4.89 -5.07 18.23
N TRP A 58 -4.73 -5.71 19.38
CA TRP A 58 -5.71 -6.66 19.93
C TRP A 58 -7.14 -6.14 19.97
N LYS A 59 -7.33 -4.87 20.35
CA LYS A 59 -8.66 -4.26 20.53
C LYS A 59 -9.51 -4.23 19.26
N VAL A 60 -8.90 -4.28 18.08
CA VAL A 60 -9.59 -4.24 16.77
C VAL A 60 -9.36 -5.52 15.95
N GLN A 61 -8.68 -6.51 16.52
CA GLN A 61 -8.26 -7.69 15.79
C GLN A 61 -9.43 -8.51 15.24
N SER A 62 -10.55 -8.62 15.98
CA SER A 62 -11.76 -9.29 15.48
C SER A 62 -12.40 -8.56 14.29
N VAL A 63 -12.37 -7.23 14.28
CA VAL A 63 -12.84 -6.41 13.16
C VAL A 63 -11.96 -6.66 11.94
N VAL A 64 -10.64 -6.57 12.10
CA VAL A 64 -9.67 -6.85 11.01
C VAL A 64 -9.85 -8.27 10.48
N ALA A 65 -9.97 -9.27 11.35
CA ALA A 65 -10.19 -10.65 10.95
C ALA A 65 -11.51 -10.84 10.18
N THR A 66 -12.57 -10.15 10.60
CA THR A 66 -13.87 -10.17 9.90
C THR A 66 -13.74 -9.54 8.50
N LEU A 67 -13.08 -8.39 8.39
CA LEU A 67 -12.83 -7.73 7.10
C LEU A 67 -12.05 -8.63 6.15
N GLN A 68 -11.00 -9.29 6.63
CA GLN A 68 -10.19 -10.19 5.78
C GLN A 68 -11.01 -11.36 5.23
N LYS A 69 -11.91 -11.92 6.05
CA LYS A 69 -12.83 -12.99 5.62
C LYS A 69 -13.83 -12.48 4.59
N THR A 70 -14.40 -11.29 4.80
CA THR A 70 -15.40 -10.73 3.89
C THR A 70 -14.79 -10.25 2.57
N PHE A 71 -13.56 -9.70 2.59
CA PHE A 71 -12.82 -9.33 1.39
C PHE A 71 -12.56 -10.54 0.50
N ALA A 72 -12.05 -11.64 1.08
CA ALA A 72 -11.78 -12.87 0.33
C ALA A 72 -13.07 -13.50 -0.24
N ARG A 73 -14.18 -13.44 0.50
CA ARG A 73 -15.47 -14.00 0.05
C ARG A 73 -16.13 -13.15 -1.04
N GLY A 74 -15.96 -11.83 -0.97
CA GLY A 74 -16.68 -10.87 -1.81
C GLY A 74 -16.03 -10.60 -3.17
N TYR A 75 -14.82 -11.12 -3.43
CA TYR A 75 -14.07 -10.72 -4.63
C TYR A 75 -13.15 -11.81 -5.16
N LYS A 76 -13.22 -12.07 -6.47
CA LYS A 76 -12.25 -12.92 -7.17
C LYS A 76 -11.03 -12.09 -7.55
N ILE A 77 -9.86 -12.50 -7.07
CA ILE A 77 -8.60 -11.78 -7.32
C ILE A 77 -8.34 -11.65 -8.83
N GLY A 78 -8.13 -10.42 -9.28
CA GLY A 78 -7.84 -10.05 -10.67
C GLY A 78 -6.36 -10.21 -11.05
N HIS A 79 -6.02 -9.91 -12.30
CA HIS A 79 -4.65 -10.10 -12.81
C HIS A 79 -3.67 -9.03 -12.32
N VAL A 80 -4.16 -7.84 -11.97
CA VAL A 80 -3.34 -6.72 -11.48
C VAL A 80 -3.57 -6.51 -9.99
N ILE A 81 -2.50 -6.54 -9.21
CA ILE A 81 -2.52 -6.34 -7.76
C ILE A 81 -1.65 -5.13 -7.44
N ALA A 82 -2.25 -4.06 -6.94
CA ALA A 82 -1.54 -2.91 -6.43
C ALA A 82 -1.23 -3.12 -4.94
N PHE A 83 0.02 -2.92 -4.54
CA PHE A 83 0.44 -3.01 -3.14
C PHE A 83 1.04 -1.68 -2.67
N ASP A 84 0.45 -1.09 -1.63
CA ASP A 84 0.89 0.20 -1.08
C ASP A 84 0.50 0.35 0.41
N GLU A 85 0.96 1.44 1.03
CA GLU A 85 0.49 1.89 2.33
C GLU A 85 -0.82 2.68 2.27
N ALA A 86 -1.75 2.29 3.16
CA ALA A 86 -2.88 3.11 3.57
C ALA A 86 -2.70 3.66 4.99
N ILE A 87 -3.35 4.78 5.31
CA ILE A 87 -3.35 5.35 6.65
C ILE A 87 -4.77 5.70 7.09
N ILE A 88 -5.17 5.23 8.28
CA ILE A 88 -6.37 5.70 8.95
C ILE A 88 -5.98 6.86 9.86
N PRO A 89 -6.45 8.10 9.60
CA PRO A 89 -6.01 9.27 10.34
C PRO A 89 -6.35 9.17 11.83
N THR A 90 -5.36 9.40 12.68
CA THR A 90 -5.58 9.58 14.11
C THR A 90 -4.43 10.35 14.74
N ARG A 91 -4.78 11.36 15.53
CA ARG A 91 -3.83 12.22 16.23
C ARG A 91 -3.63 11.81 17.70
N SER A 92 -4.44 10.89 18.23
CA SER A 92 -4.39 10.49 19.63
C SER A 92 -3.03 9.90 20.00
N SER A 93 -2.37 10.45 21.03
CA SER A 93 -1.13 9.91 21.61
C SER A 93 -1.33 8.56 22.30
N GLN A 94 -2.57 8.24 22.67
CA GLN A 94 -2.92 6.98 23.32
C GLN A 94 -3.04 5.81 22.33
N ASN A 95 -3.01 6.06 21.02
CA ASN A 95 -3.00 4.98 20.03
C ASN A 95 -1.59 4.37 19.93
N PRO A 96 -1.37 3.11 20.38
CA PRO A 96 -0.06 2.49 20.31
C PRO A 96 0.41 2.27 18.86
N THR A 97 -0.51 2.04 17.92
CA THR A 97 -0.18 1.77 16.51
C THR A 97 0.05 3.02 15.67
N ARG A 98 0.03 4.21 16.29
CA ARG A 98 0.21 5.49 15.59
C ARG A 98 1.58 5.56 14.92
N GLN A 99 1.61 5.97 13.66
CA GLN A 99 2.79 6.21 12.84
C GLN A 99 2.73 7.61 12.22
N TYR A 100 3.91 8.15 11.93
CA TYR A 100 4.08 9.40 11.18
C TYR A 100 4.53 9.10 9.75
N LEU A 101 3.73 9.49 8.76
CA LEU A 101 4.02 9.37 7.33
C LEU A 101 4.07 10.78 6.72
N PRO A 102 5.25 11.38 6.55
CA PRO A 102 5.37 12.79 6.17
C PRO A 102 4.77 13.13 4.79
N GLN A 103 4.76 12.15 3.89
CA GLN A 103 4.32 12.31 2.49
C GLN A 103 2.82 12.05 2.28
N LYS A 104 2.06 11.65 3.31
CA LYS A 104 0.61 11.43 3.18
C LYS A 104 -0.16 12.69 3.64
N PRO A 105 -1.33 13.00 3.05
CA PRO A 105 -2.13 14.19 3.42
C PRO A 105 -2.44 14.26 4.92
N HIS A 106 -2.80 13.11 5.49
CA HIS A 106 -2.90 12.92 6.93
C HIS A 106 -1.63 12.25 7.43
N LYS A 107 -0.73 13.04 8.04
CA LYS A 107 0.59 12.56 8.44
C LYS A 107 0.59 11.64 9.65
N TRP A 108 -0.41 11.72 10.52
CA TRP A 108 -0.52 10.92 11.74
C TRP A 108 -1.69 9.96 11.64
N GLY A 109 -1.44 8.68 11.89
CA GLY A 109 -2.48 7.67 11.89
C GLY A 109 -1.99 6.24 12.07
N THR A 110 -2.90 5.28 11.98
CA THR A 110 -2.55 3.86 11.94
C THR A 110 -2.25 3.48 10.50
N LYS A 111 -1.02 3.00 10.25
CA LYS A 111 -0.56 2.52 8.94
C LYS A 111 -1.10 1.11 8.69
N PHE A 112 -1.51 0.85 7.45
CA PHE A 112 -1.84 -0.47 6.93
C PHE A 112 -1.03 -0.73 5.67
N PHE A 113 -0.61 -1.96 5.46
CA PHE A 113 -0.27 -2.44 4.12
C PHE A 113 -1.56 -2.92 3.45
N ALA A 114 -1.80 -2.52 2.22
CA ALA A 114 -3.00 -2.89 1.49
C ALA A 114 -2.62 -3.52 0.15
N ALA A 115 -3.25 -4.65 -0.17
CA ALA A 115 -3.25 -5.24 -1.49
C ALA A 115 -4.64 -5.02 -2.12
N CYS A 116 -4.68 -4.24 -3.20
CA CYS A 116 -5.90 -3.87 -3.89
C CYS A 116 -5.88 -4.37 -5.33
N CYS A 117 -7.04 -4.59 -5.93
CA CYS A 117 -7.15 -4.87 -7.35
C CYS A 117 -6.82 -3.60 -8.13
N GLY A 118 -5.92 -3.70 -9.11
CA GLY A 118 -5.52 -2.57 -9.95
C GLY A 118 -6.66 -2.02 -10.83
N ASP A 119 -7.62 -2.87 -11.20
CA ASP A 119 -8.69 -2.52 -12.14
C ASP A 119 -9.91 -1.91 -11.44
N THR A 120 -10.31 -2.46 -10.29
CA THR A 120 -11.54 -2.08 -9.58
C THR A 120 -11.30 -1.26 -8.31
N ALA A 121 -10.03 -1.08 -7.93
CA ALA A 121 -9.61 -0.54 -6.64
C ALA A 121 -10.15 -1.33 -5.42
N TYR A 122 -10.70 -2.54 -5.61
CA TYR A 122 -11.20 -3.36 -4.52
C TYR A 122 -10.08 -3.75 -3.56
N CYS A 123 -10.26 -3.50 -2.26
CA CYS A 123 -9.29 -3.89 -1.24
C CYS A 123 -9.43 -5.39 -0.92
N MET A 124 -8.45 -6.18 -1.35
CA MET A 124 -8.48 -7.64 -1.19
C MET A 124 -7.86 -8.09 0.12
N ARG A 125 -6.89 -7.32 0.63
CA ARG A 125 -6.21 -7.63 1.88
C ARG A 125 -5.65 -6.38 2.54
N ILE A 126 -5.73 -6.34 3.87
CA ILE A 126 -5.03 -5.35 4.70
C ILE A 126 -4.17 -6.02 5.78
N GLU A 127 -3.04 -5.43 6.12
CA GLU A 127 -2.25 -5.81 7.30
C GLU A 127 -2.00 -4.56 8.13
N MET A 128 -2.49 -4.56 9.37
CA MET A 128 -2.27 -3.44 10.29
C MET A 128 -0.82 -3.41 10.76
N TYR A 129 -0.17 -2.27 10.61
CA TYR A 129 1.20 -2.10 11.11
C TYR A 129 1.21 -1.79 12.61
N VAL A 130 1.58 -2.77 13.43
CA VAL A 130 1.68 -2.66 14.90
C VAL A 130 3.07 -2.25 15.42
N GLY A 131 4.03 -1.96 14.54
CA GLY A 131 5.42 -1.58 14.89
C GLY A 131 6.43 -2.73 14.75
N ALA A 132 7.72 -2.40 14.74
CA ALA A 132 8.80 -3.32 14.33
C ALA A 132 9.00 -4.57 15.23
N LYS A 133 8.39 -4.65 16.41
CA LYS A 133 8.67 -5.69 17.41
C LYS A 133 7.61 -6.79 17.56
N SER A 134 6.47 -6.71 16.89
CA SER A 134 5.29 -7.53 17.27
C SER A 134 4.59 -8.25 16.12
N HIS A 135 5.21 -8.34 14.94
CA HIS A 135 4.53 -8.82 13.73
C HIS A 135 4.51 -10.35 13.53
N LEU A 136 5.22 -11.13 14.34
CA LEU A 136 5.35 -12.56 14.05
C LEU A 136 5.39 -13.40 15.33
N ALA A 137 4.61 -14.47 15.35
CA ALA A 137 4.73 -15.56 16.32
C ALA A 137 6.06 -16.33 16.19
N VAL A 138 6.77 -16.13 15.07
CA VAL A 138 8.12 -16.63 14.79
C VAL A 138 9.03 -15.42 14.61
N PRO A 139 10.14 -15.26 15.37
CA PRO A 139 11.02 -14.12 15.16
C PRO A 139 11.44 -14.06 13.68
N PRO A 140 11.29 -12.91 13.01
CA PRO A 140 11.72 -12.78 11.64
C PRO A 140 13.21 -13.05 11.54
N ALA A 141 13.64 -13.77 10.50
CA ALA A 141 15.02 -13.66 10.02
C ALA A 141 15.37 -12.16 9.86
N ALA A 142 16.62 -11.78 10.10
CA ALA A 142 17.09 -10.39 10.22
C ALA A 142 16.64 -9.45 9.06
N ASP A 143 16.26 -10.00 7.91
CA ASP A 143 15.92 -9.29 6.68
C ASP A 143 14.43 -8.87 6.54
N ASN A 144 13.55 -9.26 7.46
CA ASN A 144 12.09 -9.03 7.34
C ASN A 144 11.64 -7.59 7.68
N SER A 145 12.58 -6.70 7.99
CA SER A 145 12.35 -5.25 8.20
C SER A 145 12.27 -4.45 6.89
N CYS A 146 12.54 -5.09 5.75
CA CYS A 146 12.48 -4.48 4.43
C CYS A 146 11.04 -4.44 3.87
N GLY A 147 10.67 -3.37 3.14
CA GLY A 147 9.36 -3.28 2.47
C GLY A 147 9.03 -4.51 1.62
N ALA A 148 10.01 -5.08 0.94
CA ALA A 148 9.83 -6.30 0.13
C ALA A 148 9.24 -7.49 0.92
N ALA A 149 9.66 -7.68 2.17
CA ALA A 149 9.12 -8.73 3.03
C ALA A 149 7.61 -8.53 3.31
N ALA A 150 7.15 -7.28 3.34
CA ALA A 150 5.73 -6.96 3.49
C ALA A 150 4.91 -7.39 2.29
N VAL A 151 5.46 -7.20 1.09
CA VAL A 151 4.84 -7.66 -0.13
C VAL A 151 4.72 -9.18 -0.10
N VAL A 152 5.82 -9.89 0.14
CA VAL A 152 5.88 -11.36 0.11
C VAL A 152 4.88 -12.00 1.09
N ARG A 153 4.91 -11.60 2.37
CA ARG A 153 4.04 -12.18 3.41
C ARG A 153 2.55 -11.91 3.17
N ASN A 154 2.21 -10.73 2.65
CA ASN A 154 0.82 -10.42 2.32
C ASN A 154 0.34 -11.20 1.11
N LEU A 155 1.20 -11.36 0.11
CA LEU A 155 0.90 -12.18 -1.06
C LEU A 155 0.83 -13.66 -0.72
N ASP A 156 1.60 -14.18 0.24
CA ASP A 156 1.49 -15.58 0.68
C ASP A 156 0.10 -15.90 1.24
N LEU A 157 -0.49 -14.95 1.97
CA LEU A 157 -1.83 -15.10 2.53
C LEU A 157 -2.94 -14.78 1.53
N LEU A 158 -2.69 -13.88 0.58
CA LEU A 158 -3.67 -13.51 -0.45
C LEU A 158 -3.71 -14.52 -1.60
N LEU A 159 -2.55 -15.03 -2.01
CA LEU A 159 -2.35 -15.97 -3.11
C LEU A 159 -1.41 -17.10 -2.64
N PRO A 160 -1.97 -18.11 -1.96
CA PRO A 160 -1.20 -19.30 -1.62
C PRO A 160 -0.52 -19.91 -2.84
N ARG A 161 0.70 -20.42 -2.64
CA ARG A 161 1.52 -20.97 -3.71
C ARG A 161 0.77 -22.09 -4.42
N SER A 162 0.70 -21.99 -5.75
CA SER A 162 0.03 -22.98 -6.60
C SER A 162 0.77 -23.07 -7.93
N SER A 163 1.11 -24.30 -8.32
CA SER A 163 1.77 -24.60 -9.59
C SER A 163 0.84 -24.40 -10.79
N CYS A 164 -0.48 -24.40 -10.58
CA CYS A 164 -1.49 -24.28 -11.64
C CYS A 164 -2.09 -22.87 -11.75
N SER A 165 -1.73 -21.95 -10.85
CA SER A 165 -2.26 -20.59 -10.89
C SER A 165 -1.72 -19.80 -12.10
N PRO A 166 -2.57 -19.00 -12.77
CA PRO A 166 -2.10 -18.10 -13.81
C PRO A 166 -1.17 -17.04 -13.21
N PHE A 167 -0.26 -16.51 -14.04
CA PHE A 167 0.55 -15.37 -13.63
C PHE A 167 -0.32 -14.15 -13.38
N ARG A 168 0.09 -13.35 -12.39
CA ARG A 168 -0.51 -12.06 -12.03
C ARG A 168 0.61 -11.05 -11.87
N ILE A 169 0.31 -9.77 -12.10
CA ILE A 169 1.27 -8.69 -11.92
C ILE A 169 1.02 -7.97 -10.59
N VAL A 170 2.10 -7.76 -9.85
CA VAL A 170 2.14 -6.98 -8.63
C VAL A 170 2.77 -5.63 -8.96
N VAL A 171 2.03 -4.56 -8.72
CA VAL A 171 2.46 -3.18 -8.91
C VAL A 171 2.84 -2.60 -7.55
N THR A 172 4.07 -2.11 -7.40
CA THR A 172 4.56 -1.56 -6.13
C THR A 172 5.26 -0.22 -6.30
N ASP A 173 5.25 0.61 -5.25
CA ASP A 173 6.06 1.83 -5.19
C ASP A 173 7.54 1.54 -4.85
N ARG A 174 8.43 2.51 -5.11
CA ARG A 174 9.89 2.48 -4.86
C ARG A 174 10.32 2.07 -3.46
N TYR A 175 9.45 2.19 -2.46
CA TYR A 175 9.75 1.72 -1.12
C TYR A 175 9.86 0.18 -1.06
N TYR A 176 9.02 -0.51 -1.82
CA TYR A 176 8.92 -1.97 -1.85
C TYR A 176 9.80 -2.60 -2.92
N THR A 177 9.92 -1.94 -4.07
CA THR A 177 10.55 -2.49 -5.26
C THR A 177 12.06 -2.73 -5.06
N SER A 178 12.50 -3.94 -5.39
CA SER A 178 13.91 -4.36 -5.38
C SER A 178 14.13 -5.52 -6.34
N VAL A 179 15.39 -5.77 -6.73
CA VAL A 179 15.77 -6.91 -7.59
C VAL A 179 15.50 -8.25 -6.89
N VAL A 180 15.73 -8.31 -5.58
CA VAL A 180 15.43 -9.51 -4.76
C VAL A 180 13.93 -9.80 -4.76
N LEU A 181 13.08 -8.78 -4.58
CA LEU A 181 11.63 -8.94 -4.67
C LEU A 181 11.19 -9.41 -6.07
N ALA A 182 11.79 -8.86 -7.12
CA ALA A 182 11.49 -9.25 -8.50
C ALA A 182 11.76 -10.75 -8.73
N LEU A 183 12.89 -11.25 -8.23
CA LEU A 183 13.25 -12.67 -8.28
C LEU A 183 12.28 -13.53 -7.46
N GLU A 184 12.02 -13.17 -6.21
CA GLU A 184 11.13 -13.92 -5.32
C GLU A 184 9.71 -14.06 -5.90
N LEU A 185 9.15 -12.98 -6.44
CA LEU A 185 7.83 -13.02 -7.06
C LEU A 185 7.82 -13.86 -8.33
N LEU A 186 8.87 -13.79 -9.15
CA LEU A 186 8.96 -14.57 -10.38
C LEU A 186 8.96 -16.08 -10.10
N HIS A 187 9.67 -16.53 -9.06
CA HIS A 187 9.64 -17.94 -8.59
C HIS A 187 8.24 -18.36 -8.10
N ARG A 188 7.41 -17.40 -7.70
CA ARG A 188 6.02 -17.63 -7.24
C ARG A 188 4.98 -17.48 -8.34
N ARG A 189 5.39 -17.42 -9.61
CA ARG A 189 4.51 -17.14 -10.74
C ARG A 189 3.80 -15.78 -10.63
N LEU A 190 4.48 -14.78 -10.10
CA LEU A 190 4.02 -13.40 -9.99
C LEU A 190 5.00 -12.47 -10.70
N TYR A 191 4.47 -11.63 -11.58
CA TYR A 191 5.24 -10.53 -12.16
C TYR A 191 5.31 -9.37 -11.18
N LEU A 192 6.39 -8.59 -11.25
CA LEU A 192 6.55 -7.34 -10.53
C LEU A 192 6.68 -6.22 -11.54
N THR A 193 6.08 -5.07 -11.27
CA THR A 193 6.45 -3.81 -11.91
C THR A 193 6.40 -2.68 -10.89
N GLY A 194 7.31 -1.73 -11.01
CA GLY A 194 7.34 -0.59 -10.11
C GLY A 194 8.52 0.32 -10.35
N THR A 195 8.44 1.51 -9.78
CA THR A 195 9.61 2.39 -9.68
C THR A 195 10.60 1.79 -8.69
N ILE A 196 11.90 2.02 -8.88
CA ILE A 196 12.94 1.49 -7.99
C ILE A 196 13.92 2.60 -7.61
N GLN A 197 14.40 2.56 -6.36
CA GLN A 197 15.48 3.46 -5.95
C GLN A 197 16.78 2.99 -6.59
N SER A 198 17.47 3.87 -7.32
CA SER A 198 18.70 3.55 -8.06
C SER A 198 19.84 3.01 -7.18
N ARG A 199 19.80 3.25 -5.86
CA ARG A 199 20.78 2.74 -4.88
C ARG A 199 20.48 1.30 -4.40
N ARG A 200 19.41 0.66 -4.87
CA ARG A 200 19.09 -0.72 -4.49
C ARG A 200 20.15 -1.67 -5.05
N ALA A 201 20.62 -2.59 -4.21
CA ALA A 201 21.59 -3.60 -4.61
C ALA A 201 21.09 -4.41 -5.81
N GLY A 202 22.00 -4.69 -6.75
CA GLY A 202 21.74 -5.47 -7.96
C GLY A 202 21.01 -4.72 -9.07
N PHE A 203 20.66 -3.44 -8.89
CA PHE A 203 20.07 -2.65 -9.97
C PHE A 203 21.11 -2.31 -11.06
N ALA A 204 20.69 -2.24 -12.32
CA ALA A 204 21.60 -2.10 -13.46
C ALA A 204 22.24 -0.72 -13.52
N GLU A 205 23.56 -0.64 -13.26
CA GLU A 205 24.31 0.62 -13.21
C GLU A 205 24.28 1.39 -14.53
N ASP A 206 24.34 0.70 -15.67
CA ASP A 206 24.32 1.28 -17.01
C ASP A 206 23.03 2.06 -17.34
N VAL A 207 21.93 1.72 -16.66
CA VAL A 207 20.63 2.37 -16.83
C VAL A 207 20.50 3.60 -15.91
N ILE A 208 21.35 3.74 -14.90
CA ILE A 208 21.28 4.83 -13.92
C ILE A 208 21.72 6.15 -14.56
N THR A 209 20.75 6.99 -14.87
CA THR A 209 20.97 8.40 -15.19
C THR A 209 20.79 9.27 -13.94
N LYS A 210 21.75 10.15 -13.65
CA LYS A 210 21.70 11.15 -12.57
C LYS A 210 21.43 12.53 -13.17
N LYS A 211 20.47 13.28 -12.62
CA LYS A 211 20.27 14.69 -12.96
C LYS A 211 21.46 15.51 -12.44
N LYS A 212 22.07 16.35 -13.27
CA LYS A 212 23.18 17.21 -12.84
C LYS A 212 22.61 18.59 -12.47
N VAL A 213 22.58 18.90 -11.18
CA VAL A 213 21.98 20.15 -10.67
C VAL A 213 22.83 21.40 -11.01
N TYR A 214 24.13 21.23 -11.25
CA TYR A 214 25.09 22.35 -11.47
C TYR A 214 26.14 22.01 -12.55
N SER A 215 25.74 21.83 -13.81
CA SER A 215 26.71 21.51 -14.87
C SER A 215 26.47 22.32 -16.14
N THR A 216 27.53 23.00 -16.59
CA THR A 216 27.67 23.76 -17.84
C THR A 216 27.93 22.90 -19.09
N LYS A 217 27.80 21.57 -19.01
CA LYS A 217 27.97 20.67 -20.19
C LYS A 217 26.61 20.17 -20.70
N PRO A 218 26.41 20.09 -22.03
CA PRO A 218 25.20 19.51 -22.60
C PRO A 218 25.26 17.98 -22.48
N SER A 219 24.10 17.37 -22.26
CA SER A 219 23.75 15.94 -22.44
C SER A 219 23.05 15.30 -21.23
N GLU A 220 22.11 16.02 -20.59
CA GLU A 220 20.99 15.27 -20.05
C GLU A 220 20.26 14.60 -21.23
N PRO A 221 19.84 13.32 -21.11
CA PRO A 221 19.07 12.69 -22.17
C PRO A 221 17.86 13.56 -22.51
N VAL A 222 17.47 13.60 -23.78
CA VAL A 222 16.28 14.34 -24.19
C VAL A 222 15.07 13.73 -23.49
N ARG A 223 14.11 14.56 -23.09
CA ARG A 223 12.83 14.09 -22.55
C ARG A 223 12.23 13.04 -23.50
N GLY A 224 11.75 11.93 -22.94
CA GLY A 224 11.29 10.76 -23.69
C GLY A 224 12.36 9.69 -23.94
N THR A 225 13.65 9.96 -23.64
CA THR A 225 14.71 8.95 -23.78
C THR A 225 14.44 7.76 -22.86
N ILE A 226 14.57 6.55 -23.41
CA ILE A 226 14.47 5.30 -22.65
C ILE A 226 15.81 4.58 -22.71
N LYS A 227 16.31 4.10 -21.56
CA LYS A 227 17.40 3.13 -21.47
C LYS A 227 16.84 1.84 -20.90
N LEU A 228 17.24 0.70 -21.47
CA LEU A 228 16.85 -0.62 -21.00
C LEU A 228 18.11 -1.44 -20.70
N ALA A 229 18.04 -2.27 -19.67
CA ALA A 229 18.99 -3.33 -19.44
C ALA A 229 18.28 -4.61 -19.01
N GLU A 230 18.86 -5.72 -19.39
CA GLU A 230 18.37 -7.06 -19.09
C GLU A 230 19.28 -7.72 -18.06
N ASN A 231 18.69 -8.46 -17.13
CA ASN A 231 19.47 -9.28 -16.23
C ASN A 231 20.07 -10.47 -17.00
N LYS A 232 21.40 -10.57 -17.03
CA LYS A 232 22.14 -11.62 -17.76
C LYS A 232 21.76 -13.06 -17.37
N LYS A 233 21.38 -13.29 -16.10
CA LYS A 233 21.01 -14.62 -15.60
C LYS A 233 19.51 -14.87 -15.68
N PHE A 234 18.71 -13.82 -15.56
CA PHE A 234 17.25 -13.88 -15.57
C PHE A 234 16.66 -12.93 -16.62
N PRO A 235 16.67 -13.31 -17.91
CA PRO A 235 16.17 -12.52 -19.06
C PRO A 235 14.78 -11.89 -18.91
N GLN A 236 13.97 -12.48 -18.03
CA GLN A 236 12.63 -12.00 -17.70
C GLN A 236 12.63 -10.73 -16.85
N ILE A 237 13.77 -10.34 -16.26
CA ILE A 237 13.93 -9.12 -15.45
C ILE A 237 14.53 -8.02 -16.31
N ILE A 238 13.79 -6.93 -16.43
CA ILE A 238 14.16 -5.76 -17.22
C ILE A 238 14.24 -4.55 -16.29
N ALA A 239 15.38 -3.86 -16.33
CA ALA A 239 15.56 -2.55 -15.75
C ALA A 239 15.35 -1.48 -16.82
N ALA A 240 14.69 -0.39 -16.46
CA ALA A 240 14.43 0.72 -17.36
C ALA A 240 14.73 2.06 -16.70
N MET A 241 15.15 3.04 -17.50
CA MET A 241 15.14 4.45 -17.16
C MET A 241 14.35 5.18 -18.23
N TRP A 242 13.36 5.96 -17.83
CA TRP A 242 12.64 6.89 -18.69
C TRP A 242 12.95 8.32 -18.25
N MET A 243 13.36 9.16 -19.20
CA MET A 243 13.68 10.55 -18.94
C MET A 243 12.44 11.43 -19.09
N ASP A 244 11.90 11.94 -17.98
CA ASP A 244 10.92 13.03 -17.98
C ASP A 244 11.63 14.37 -17.62
N ASN A 245 11.05 15.22 -16.78
CA ASN A 245 11.76 16.34 -16.15
C ASN A 245 12.88 15.84 -15.22
N HIS A 246 12.75 14.61 -14.74
CA HIS A 246 13.72 13.88 -13.93
C HIS A 246 13.79 12.43 -14.41
N PRO A 247 14.94 11.75 -14.28
CA PRO A 247 15.06 10.34 -14.63
C PRO A 247 14.20 9.49 -13.69
N VAL A 248 13.35 8.65 -14.27
CA VAL A 248 12.53 7.67 -13.56
C VAL A 248 13.10 6.28 -13.79
N HIS A 249 13.52 5.61 -12.73
CA HIS A 249 14.03 4.25 -12.78
C HIS A 249 12.95 3.25 -12.42
N MET A 250 12.83 2.20 -13.21
CA MET A 250 11.84 1.14 -13.06
C MET A 250 12.48 -0.24 -13.19
N ILE A 251 11.84 -1.24 -12.61
CA ILE A 251 12.15 -2.64 -12.85
C ILE A 251 10.85 -3.39 -13.10
N SER A 252 10.86 -4.32 -14.03
CA SER A 252 9.70 -5.16 -14.34
C SER A 252 10.12 -6.60 -14.59
N THR A 253 9.20 -7.53 -14.36
CA THR A 253 9.35 -8.93 -14.76
C THR A 253 8.24 -9.38 -15.70
N GLY A 254 8.55 -10.27 -16.64
CA GLY A 254 7.57 -10.89 -17.55
C GLY A 254 7.08 -10.02 -18.71
N GLY A 255 7.61 -8.81 -18.89
CA GLY A 255 7.24 -7.93 -20.00
C GLY A 255 7.93 -8.29 -21.33
N SER A 256 7.22 -8.11 -22.44
CA SER A 256 7.81 -8.12 -23.79
C SER A 256 8.60 -6.83 -24.05
N ARG A 257 9.68 -6.93 -24.83
CA ARG A 257 10.53 -5.80 -25.27
C ARG A 257 10.06 -5.17 -26.57
N SER A 258 9.08 -5.78 -27.23
CA SER A 258 8.46 -5.18 -28.41
C SER A 258 7.82 -3.86 -27.97
N LEU A 259 8.39 -2.73 -28.39
CA LEU A 259 7.64 -1.48 -28.49
C LEU A 259 6.41 -1.83 -29.32
N GLY A 260 5.26 -1.96 -28.67
CA GLY A 260 4.00 -2.14 -29.38
C GLY A 260 3.80 -0.95 -30.32
N PRO A 261 3.03 -1.11 -31.41
CA PRO A 261 2.72 0.01 -32.30
C PRO A 261 2.22 1.21 -31.49
N VAL A 262 2.89 2.35 -31.65
CA VAL A 262 2.44 3.63 -31.11
C VAL A 262 1.29 4.09 -32.00
N TYR A 263 0.07 3.92 -31.53
CA TYR A 263 -1.10 4.48 -32.20
C TYR A 263 -1.16 5.98 -31.90
N TYR A 264 -0.78 6.78 -32.88
CA TYR A 264 -1.02 8.22 -32.85
C TYR A 264 -2.49 8.48 -33.19
N ILE A 265 -3.17 9.26 -32.36
CA ILE A 265 -4.51 9.78 -32.65
C ILE A 265 -4.29 11.02 -33.52
N GLY A 266 -4.92 11.04 -34.70
CA GLY A 266 -4.97 12.22 -35.58
C GLY A 266 -5.80 13.34 -34.99
#